data_AF-A0A1F9DKP8-F1
#
_entry.id   AF-A0A1F9DKP8-F1
#
_cell.length_a   1.000
_cell.length_b   1.000
_cell.length_c   1.000
_cell.angle_alpha   90.00
_cell.angle_beta   90.00
_cell.angle_gamma   90.00
#
_symmetry.space_group_name_H-M   'P 1'
#
loop_
_entity.id
_entity.type
_entity.pdbx_description
1 polymer ?
#
loop_
_entity_poly.entity_id
_entity_poly.type
_entity_poly.pdbx_seq_one_letter_code
_entity_poly.pdbx_strand_id
1 'polypeptide(L)'
;MSIIKKLFGSSRTDFTKEACNLLPSAKIFATTSYSTVAKEFQGICAVDLARWDFVLTIGGVFVAISQLNHEDLAESTKNSLLDIIIDAVVTWQPDAPEAVEDCRRFVDRTYEGLATLPESKTNAQFLFSDALGSWIVWNLFRRAPSTPEERQLIRVLGGMLIHSFMYW
;
A
#
# COMPACT_ATOMS: atom_id res chain seq x y z
N MET A 1 -19.61 -23.19 -2.79
CA MET A 1 -20.28 -22.09 -3.51
C MET A 1 -21.16 -21.33 -2.54
N SER A 2 -20.77 -20.11 -2.17
CA SER A 2 -21.39 -19.33 -1.09
C SER A 2 -22.69 -18.65 -1.54
N ILE A 3 -23.67 -18.62 -0.64
CA ILE A 3 -25.02 -18.07 -0.74
C ILE A 3 -25.04 -16.59 -1.19
N ILE A 4 -23.92 -15.88 -1.03
CA ILE A 4 -23.74 -14.48 -1.41
C ILE A 4 -23.84 -14.26 -2.93
N LYS A 5 -23.42 -15.23 -3.77
CA LYS A 5 -23.54 -15.12 -5.24
C LYS A 5 -24.98 -15.10 -5.76
N LYS A 6 -25.98 -15.45 -4.94
CA LYS A 6 -27.40 -15.53 -5.35
C LYS A 6 -28.22 -14.29 -5.01
N LEU A 7 -27.76 -13.45 -4.08
CA LEU A 7 -28.53 -12.29 -3.60
C LEU A 7 -28.15 -10.98 -4.28
N PHE A 8 -26.93 -10.91 -4.82
CA PHE A 8 -26.49 -9.80 -5.65
C PHE A 8 -26.41 -10.29 -7.08
N GLY A 9 -27.39 -9.87 -7.90
CA GLY A 9 -27.35 -10.07 -9.34
C GLY A 9 -25.99 -9.65 -9.88
N SER A 10 -25.56 -10.33 -10.95
CA SER A 10 -24.27 -10.16 -11.61
C SER A 10 -24.08 -8.74 -12.19
N SER A 11 -23.89 -7.72 -11.36
CA SER A 11 -23.08 -6.59 -11.80
C SER A 11 -21.67 -7.16 -11.91
N ARG A 12 -21.21 -7.42 -13.13
CA ARG A 12 -19.77 -7.52 -13.36
C ARG A 12 -19.17 -6.28 -12.70
N THR A 13 -18.37 -6.48 -11.66
CA THR A 13 -17.54 -5.43 -11.10
C THR A 13 -16.75 -4.85 -12.27
N ASP A 14 -16.92 -3.56 -12.54
CA ASP A 14 -16.18 -2.91 -13.63
C ASP A 14 -14.78 -2.59 -13.11
N PHE A 15 -13.91 -3.60 -13.16
CA PHE A 15 -12.52 -3.49 -12.73
C PHE A 15 -11.79 -2.33 -13.42
N THR A 16 -12.22 -1.93 -14.62
CA THR A 16 -11.71 -0.75 -15.34
C THR A 16 -11.97 0.53 -14.55
N LYS A 17 -13.20 0.69 -14.04
CA LYS A 17 -13.58 1.85 -13.23
C LYS A 17 -12.83 1.85 -11.90
N GLU A 18 -12.64 0.69 -11.29
CA GLU A 18 -11.81 0.55 -10.08
C GLU A 18 -10.39 1.02 -10.40
N ALA A 19 -9.73 0.45 -11.41
CA ALA A 19 -8.38 0.82 -11.87
C ALA A 19 -8.20 2.34 -12.06
N CYS A 20 -9.15 2.99 -12.74
CA CYS A 20 -9.15 4.45 -12.93
C CYS A 20 -9.25 5.24 -11.62
N ASN A 21 -9.89 4.68 -10.59
CA ASN A 21 -10.08 5.33 -9.29
C ASN A 21 -8.99 5.00 -8.26
N LEU A 22 -8.08 4.05 -8.53
CA LEU A 22 -7.03 3.68 -7.58
C LEU A 22 -6.20 4.88 -7.14
N LEU A 23 -5.59 5.57 -8.10
CA LEU A 23 -4.69 6.66 -7.82
C LEU A 23 -5.41 7.85 -7.12
N PRO A 24 -6.58 8.32 -7.60
CA PRO A 24 -7.36 9.30 -6.85
C PRO A 24 -7.68 8.88 -5.41
N SER A 25 -8.04 7.61 -5.19
CA SER A 25 -8.37 7.08 -3.86
C SER A 25 -7.15 7.03 -2.95
N ALA A 26 -6.00 6.58 -3.47
CA ALA A 26 -4.73 6.56 -2.76
C ALA A 26 -4.29 7.97 -2.34
N LYS A 27 -4.46 8.97 -3.21
CA LYS A 27 -4.17 10.37 -2.91
C LYS A 27 -5.09 10.94 -1.83
N ILE A 28 -6.40 10.72 -1.94
CA ILE A 28 -7.37 11.14 -0.92
C ILE A 28 -7.03 10.49 0.43
N PHE A 29 -6.74 9.20 0.42
CA PHE A 29 -6.33 8.48 1.63
C PHE A 29 -5.07 9.10 2.26
N ALA A 30 -4.03 9.37 1.46
CA ALA A 30 -2.80 9.99 1.94
C ALA A 30 -3.08 11.36 2.60
N THR A 31 -3.82 12.23 1.92
CA THR A 31 -4.16 13.56 2.45
C THR A 31 -5.00 13.49 3.74
N THR A 32 -6.03 12.65 3.77
CA THR A 32 -6.95 12.57 4.91
C THR A 32 -6.34 11.90 6.14
N SER A 33 -5.40 10.96 5.94
CA SER A 33 -4.75 10.24 7.04
C SER A 33 -3.73 11.08 7.82
N TYR A 34 -3.12 12.10 7.21
CA TYR A 34 -2.06 12.90 7.85
C TYR A 34 -2.47 13.43 9.23
N SER A 35 -3.60 14.14 9.30
CA SER A 35 -4.01 14.81 10.53
C SER A 35 -4.33 13.84 11.68
N THR A 36 -4.76 12.63 11.35
CA THR A 36 -5.03 11.57 12.33
C THR A 36 -3.73 11.03 12.87
N VAL A 37 -2.78 10.67 12.01
CA VAL A 37 -1.48 10.11 12.43
C VAL A 37 -0.66 11.17 13.17
N ALA A 38 -0.63 12.42 12.70
CA ALA A 38 0.13 13.50 13.35
C ALA A 38 -0.36 13.85 14.76
N LYS A 39 -1.63 13.58 15.09
CA LYS A 39 -2.14 13.75 16.47
C LYS A 39 -1.54 12.73 17.44
N GLU A 40 -1.30 11.51 16.96
CA GLU A 40 -0.79 10.41 17.77
C GLU A 40 0.75 10.33 17.77
N PHE A 41 1.37 10.68 16.64
CA PHE A 41 2.81 10.56 16.40
C PHE A 41 3.41 11.93 16.07
N GLN A 42 3.97 12.61 17.07
CA GLN A 42 4.51 13.96 16.93
C GLN A 42 5.69 14.02 15.95
N GLY A 43 6.42 12.91 15.78
CA GLY A 43 7.48 12.80 14.76
C GLY A 43 7.01 13.08 13.33
N ILE A 44 5.72 12.87 13.03
CA ILE A 44 5.13 13.15 11.71
C ILE A 44 5.04 14.65 11.41
N CYS A 45 4.94 15.50 12.43
CA CYS A 45 4.89 16.96 12.25
C CYS A 45 6.17 17.52 11.60
N ALA A 46 7.29 16.79 11.69
CA ALA A 46 8.55 17.16 11.05
C ALA A 46 8.68 16.64 9.60
N VAL A 47 7.74 15.81 9.14
CA VAL A 47 7.73 15.26 7.78
C VAL A 47 7.09 16.27 6.83
N ASP A 48 7.75 16.51 5.70
CA ASP A 48 7.21 17.33 4.61
C ASP A 48 5.91 16.72 4.06
N LEU A 49 4.87 17.55 3.88
CA LEU A 49 3.54 17.09 3.45
C LEU A 49 3.56 16.48 2.05
N ALA A 50 4.34 17.04 1.12
CA ALA A 50 4.44 16.50 -0.23
C ALA A 50 5.09 15.11 -0.23
N ARG A 51 6.10 14.91 0.63
CA ARG A 51 6.70 13.59 0.89
C ARG A 51 5.70 12.61 1.50
N TRP A 52 4.92 13.04 2.49
CA TRP A 52 3.87 12.22 3.08
C TRP A 52 2.88 11.76 2.00
N ASP A 53 2.31 12.71 1.25
CA ASP A 53 1.33 12.43 0.22
C ASP A 53 1.89 11.48 -0.84
N PHE A 54 3.13 11.70 -1.29
CA PHE A 54 3.78 10.84 -2.26
C PHE A 54 3.97 9.41 -1.73
N VAL A 55 4.63 9.23 -0.57
CA VAL A 55 4.98 7.92 -0.04
C VAL A 55 3.72 7.09 0.26
N LEU A 56 2.69 7.66 0.89
CA LEU A 56 1.47 6.91 1.18
C LEU A 56 0.66 6.61 -0.08
N THR A 57 0.66 7.50 -1.07
CA THR A 57 0.02 7.22 -2.37
C THR A 57 0.68 6.03 -3.05
N ILE A 58 2.01 6.00 -3.14
CA ILE A 58 2.77 4.88 -3.72
C ILE A 58 2.50 3.59 -2.95
N GLY A 59 2.50 3.64 -1.61
CA GLY A 59 2.20 2.47 -0.79
C GLY A 59 0.79 1.91 -1.05
N GLY A 60 -0.23 2.76 -1.20
CA GLY A 60 -1.59 2.34 -1.53
C GLY A 60 -1.71 1.70 -2.91
N VAL A 61 -1.07 2.31 -3.92
CA VAL A 61 -1.00 1.75 -5.27
C VAL A 61 -0.29 0.39 -5.28
N PHE A 62 0.82 0.28 -4.56
CA PHE A 62 1.57 -0.97 -4.41
C PHE A 62 0.69 -2.09 -3.82
N VAL A 63 -0.03 -1.83 -2.72
CA VAL A 63 -0.92 -2.83 -2.09
C VAL A 63 -1.98 -3.32 -3.08
N ALA A 64 -2.62 -2.40 -3.81
CA ALA A 64 -3.64 -2.77 -4.79
C ALA A 64 -3.07 -3.60 -5.96
N ILE A 65 -1.88 -3.24 -6.48
CA ILE A 65 -1.18 -4.03 -7.50
C ILE A 65 -0.82 -5.42 -6.98
N SER A 66 -0.30 -5.52 -5.74
CA SER A 66 -0.01 -6.81 -5.11
C SER A 66 -1.26 -7.68 -5.01
N GLN A 67 -2.41 -7.11 -4.62
CA GLN A 67 -3.67 -7.83 -4.56
C GLN A 67 -4.14 -8.29 -5.95
N LEU A 68 -4.08 -7.43 -6.96
CA LEU A 68 -4.46 -7.76 -8.33
C LEU A 68 -3.72 -9.00 -8.86
N ASN A 69 -2.45 -9.15 -8.49
CA ASN A 69 -1.65 -10.32 -8.87
C ASN A 69 -2.18 -11.63 -8.25
N HIS A 70 -2.83 -11.56 -7.08
CA HIS A 70 -3.43 -12.70 -6.39
C HIS A 70 -4.87 -13.01 -6.81
N GLU A 71 -5.53 -12.14 -7.57
CA GLU A 71 -6.89 -12.37 -8.06
C GLU A 71 -6.96 -13.50 -9.11
N ASP A 72 -8.07 -14.24 -9.12
CA ASP A 72 -8.37 -15.29 -10.10
C ASP A 72 -8.95 -14.68 -11.39
N LEU A 73 -8.14 -13.84 -12.04
CA LEU A 73 -8.43 -13.17 -13.30
C LEU A 73 -7.51 -13.69 -14.41
N ALA A 74 -7.99 -13.67 -15.65
CA ALA A 74 -7.14 -13.94 -16.80
C ALA A 74 -5.98 -12.93 -16.89
N GLU A 75 -4.79 -13.41 -17.25
CA GLU A 75 -3.58 -12.57 -17.36
C GLU A 75 -3.76 -11.37 -18.29
N SER A 76 -4.49 -11.54 -19.40
CA SER A 76 -4.82 -10.43 -20.30
C SER A 76 -5.64 -9.33 -19.63
N THR A 77 -6.57 -9.71 -18.74
CA THR A 77 -7.35 -8.77 -17.93
C THR A 77 -6.46 -8.07 -16.91
N LYS A 78 -5.61 -8.80 -16.18
CA LYS A 78 -4.67 -8.22 -15.21
C LYS A 78 -3.74 -7.20 -15.89
N ASN A 79 -3.16 -7.55 -17.04
CA ASN A 79 -2.29 -6.65 -17.79
C ASN A 79 -3.02 -5.39 -18.24
N SER A 80 -4.26 -5.51 -18.73
CA SER A 80 -5.05 -4.35 -19.14
C SER A 80 -5.36 -3.40 -17.96
N LEU A 81 -5.60 -3.95 -16.77
CA LEU A 81 -5.82 -3.17 -15.56
C LEU A 81 -4.52 -2.51 -15.05
N LEU A 82 -3.40 -3.24 -15.11
CA LEU A 82 -2.08 -2.71 -14.77
C LEU A 82 -1.69 -1.56 -15.70
N ASP A 83 -1.96 -1.67 -17.01
CA ASP A 83 -1.68 -0.59 -17.97
C ASP A 83 -2.42 0.69 -17.60
N ILE A 84 -3.70 0.60 -17.23
CA ILE A 84 -4.50 1.75 -16.77
C ILE A 84 -3.89 2.39 -15.51
N ILE A 85 -3.50 1.56 -14.54
CA ILE A 85 -2.91 2.04 -13.28
C ILE A 85 -1.55 2.71 -13.55
N ILE A 86 -0.71 2.08 -14.36
CA ILE A 86 0.62 2.59 -14.72
C ILE A 86 0.49 3.91 -15.47
N ASP A 87 -0.39 4.00 -16.47
CA ASP A 87 -0.63 5.22 -17.23
C ASP A 87 -1.07 6.38 -16.31
N ALA A 88 -1.97 6.10 -15.36
CA ALA A 88 -2.41 7.09 -14.38
C ALA A 88 -1.26 7.55 -13.47
N VAL A 89 -0.45 6.60 -12.98
CA VAL A 89 0.70 6.86 -12.09
C VAL A 89 1.79 7.67 -12.81
N VAL A 90 2.17 7.29 -14.03
CA VAL A 90 3.13 8.01 -14.88
C VAL A 90 2.66 9.43 -15.18
N THR A 91 1.38 9.59 -15.52
CA THR A 91 0.79 10.90 -15.84
C THR A 91 0.80 11.83 -14.62
N TRP A 92 0.52 11.31 -13.43
CA TRP A 92 0.56 12.09 -12.20
C TRP A 92 1.98 12.51 -11.84
N GLN A 93 2.92 11.57 -11.89
CA GLN A 93 4.30 11.81 -11.50
C GLN A 93 5.24 10.84 -12.24
N PRO A 94 6.11 11.33 -13.15
CA PRO A 94 6.90 10.47 -14.04
C PRO A 94 7.83 9.46 -13.36
N ASP A 95 8.33 9.77 -12.16
CA ASP A 95 9.21 8.90 -11.36
C ASP A 95 8.44 7.95 -10.41
N ALA A 96 7.11 8.08 -10.33
CA ALA A 96 6.28 7.23 -9.46
C ALA A 96 6.36 5.72 -9.77
N PRO A 97 6.45 5.25 -11.03
CA PRO A 97 6.64 3.83 -11.29
C PRO A 97 7.94 3.27 -10.69
N GLU A 98 9.02 4.06 -10.70
CA GLU A 98 10.28 3.65 -10.06
C GLU A 98 10.11 3.53 -8.54
N ALA A 99 9.33 4.42 -7.92
CA ALA A 99 9.01 4.34 -6.49
C ALA A 99 8.11 3.13 -6.14
N VAL A 100 7.16 2.75 -7.01
CA VAL A 100 6.37 1.52 -6.84
C VAL A 100 7.27 0.30 -6.88
N GLU A 101 8.21 0.25 -7.83
CA GLU A 101 9.16 -0.85 -7.96
C GLU A 101 10.18 -0.88 -6.80
N ASP A 102 10.63 0.28 -6.31
CA ASP A 102 11.44 0.37 -5.09
C ASP A 102 10.69 -0.17 -3.87
N CYS A 103 9.42 0.22 -3.71
CA CYS A 103 8.54 -0.31 -2.66
C CYS A 103 8.46 -1.82 -2.73
N ARG A 104 8.18 -2.40 -3.91
CA ARG A 104 8.14 -3.86 -4.10
C ARG A 104 9.45 -4.53 -3.67
N ARG A 105 10.59 -4.09 -4.19
CA ARG A 105 11.90 -4.68 -3.87
C ARG A 105 12.23 -4.58 -2.38
N PHE A 106 11.92 -3.44 -1.76
CA PHE A 106 12.14 -3.26 -0.33
C PHE A 106 11.26 -4.20 0.49
N VAL A 107 9.96 -4.28 0.15
CA VAL A 107 8.99 -5.13 0.85
C VAL A 107 9.37 -6.59 0.72
N ASP A 108 9.69 -7.07 -0.48
CA ASP A 108 10.08 -8.47 -0.72
C ASP A 108 11.28 -8.87 0.16
N ARG A 109 12.37 -8.09 0.08
CA ARG A 109 13.58 -8.31 0.90
C ARG A 109 13.29 -8.25 2.40
N THR A 110 12.48 -7.29 2.83
CA THR A 110 12.18 -7.08 4.25
C THR A 110 11.27 -8.18 4.78
N TYR A 111 10.29 -8.62 3.99
CA TYR A 111 9.42 -9.73 4.30
C TYR A 111 10.22 -11.02 4.48
N GLU A 112 11.13 -11.33 3.54
CA GLU A 112 12.03 -12.49 3.65
C GLU A 112 12.86 -12.42 4.93
N GLY A 113 13.46 -11.26 5.23
CA GLY A 113 14.22 -11.06 6.46
C GLY A 113 13.38 -11.29 7.72
N LEU A 114 12.19 -10.67 7.80
CA LEU A 114 11.28 -10.81 8.94
C LEU A 114 10.77 -12.24 9.10
N ALA A 115 10.52 -12.97 8.00
CA ALA A 115 10.04 -14.34 8.03
C ALA A 115 11.04 -15.31 8.71
N THR A 116 12.34 -14.99 8.68
CA THR A 116 13.37 -15.82 9.34
C THR A 116 13.42 -15.65 10.86
N LEU A 117 12.81 -14.59 11.41
CA LEU A 117 12.88 -14.28 12.84
C LEU A 117 11.98 -15.24 13.65
N PRO A 118 12.36 -15.63 14.89
CA PRO A 118 11.54 -16.50 15.73
C PRO A 118 10.13 -15.93 16.00
N GLU A 119 10.00 -14.61 16.10
CA GLU A 119 8.73 -13.90 16.34
C GLU A 119 7.76 -13.98 15.15
N SER A 120 8.24 -14.36 13.95
CA SER A 120 7.39 -14.51 12.77
C SER A 120 6.38 -15.64 12.91
N LYS A 121 6.70 -16.68 13.70
CA LYS A 121 5.82 -17.84 13.92
C LYS A 121 4.53 -17.49 14.64
N THR A 122 4.56 -16.48 15.51
CA THR A 122 3.39 -16.03 16.27
C THR A 122 2.68 -14.84 15.62
N ASN A 123 3.37 -14.12 14.73
CA ASN A 123 2.88 -12.86 14.13
C ASN A 123 2.88 -12.89 12.59
N ALA A 124 2.77 -14.08 11.98
CA ALA A 124 2.87 -14.26 10.54
C ALA A 124 1.90 -13.36 9.76
N GLN A 125 0.69 -13.11 10.30
CA GLN A 125 -0.30 -12.25 9.64
C GLN A 125 0.13 -10.78 9.48
N PHE A 126 1.15 -10.32 10.22
CA PHE A 126 1.62 -8.94 10.20
C PHE A 126 2.89 -8.74 9.38
N LEU A 127 3.49 -9.80 8.83
CA LEU A 127 4.77 -9.70 8.12
C LEU A 127 4.72 -8.76 6.93
N PHE A 128 3.67 -8.86 6.11
CA PHE A 128 3.50 -7.97 4.96
C PHE A 128 3.26 -6.51 5.39
N SER A 129 2.43 -6.29 6.43
CA SER A 129 2.22 -4.95 6.98
C SER A 129 3.47 -4.34 7.57
N ASP A 130 4.30 -5.14 8.24
CA ASP A 130 5.55 -4.66 8.85
C ASP A 130 6.60 -4.34 7.79
N ALA A 131 6.70 -5.15 6.74
CA ALA A 131 7.58 -4.89 5.61
C ALA A 131 7.19 -3.60 4.87
N LEU A 132 5.89 -3.44 4.56
CA LEU A 132 5.36 -2.22 3.93
C LEU A 132 5.53 -0.99 4.82
N GLY A 133 5.14 -1.08 6.09
CA GLY A 133 5.31 -0.01 7.06
C GLY A 133 6.76 0.43 7.22
N SER A 134 7.70 -0.52 7.13
CA SER A 134 9.13 -0.24 7.18
C SER A 134 9.60 0.59 5.99
N TRP A 135 9.13 0.28 4.78
CA TRP A 135 9.42 1.08 3.58
C TRP A 135 8.88 2.51 3.71
N ILE A 136 7.65 2.66 4.22
CA ILE A 136 7.02 3.96 4.43
C ILE A 136 7.83 4.80 5.40
N VAL A 137 8.07 4.30 6.61
CA VAL A 137 8.81 5.04 7.65
C VAL A 137 10.22 5.37 7.16
N TRP A 138 10.89 4.43 6.47
CA TRP A 138 12.20 4.69 5.88
C TRP A 138 12.18 5.89 4.91
N ASN A 139 11.18 5.96 4.02
CA ASN A 139 11.09 7.01 3.02
C ASN A 139 10.59 8.36 3.58
N LEU A 140 9.74 8.34 4.62
CA LEU A 140 9.31 9.55 5.32
C LEU A 140 10.49 10.22 6.03
N PHE A 141 11.32 9.45 6.75
CA PHE A 141 12.43 9.99 7.54
C PHE A 141 13.79 9.98 6.81
N ARG A 142 13.88 9.35 5.63
CA ARG A 142 15.12 9.14 4.85
C ARG A 142 16.22 8.39 5.61
N ARG A 143 15.83 7.55 6.56
CA ARG A 143 16.75 6.73 7.35
C ARG A 143 16.02 5.56 7.99
N ALA A 144 16.80 4.61 8.51
CA ALA A 144 16.26 3.55 9.35
C ALA A 144 15.48 4.11 10.56
N PRO A 145 14.38 3.46 10.95
CA PRO A 145 13.68 3.74 12.20
C PRO A 145 14.63 3.58 13.40
N SER A 146 14.75 4.61 14.23
CA SER A 146 15.67 4.65 15.37
C SER A 146 14.95 4.80 16.71
N THR A 147 13.79 5.47 16.72
CA THR A 147 13.02 5.71 17.95
C THR A 147 11.96 4.64 18.17
N PRO A 148 11.50 4.43 19.43
CA PRO A 148 10.35 3.56 19.69
C PRO A 148 9.07 4.00 18.97
N GLU A 149 8.85 5.31 18.88
CA GLU A 149 7.71 5.92 18.17
C GLU A 149 7.74 5.56 16.67
N GLU A 150 8.88 5.70 16.00
CA GLU A 150 9.04 5.33 14.59
C GLU A 150 8.82 3.83 14.36
N ARG A 151 9.23 2.99 15.31
CA ARG A 151 8.97 1.53 15.24
C ARG A 151 7.49 1.20 15.41
N GLN A 152 6.76 1.93 16.25
CA GLN A 152 5.30 1.77 16.36
C GLN A 152 4.58 2.23 15.09
N LEU A 153 5.07 3.33 14.49
CA LEU A 153 4.52 3.91 13.28
C LEU A 153 4.57 2.92 12.09
N ILE A 154 5.58 2.06 12.01
CA ILE A 154 5.67 0.98 11.00
C ILE A 154 4.37 0.17 10.98
N ARG A 155 3.97 -0.37 12.14
CA ARG A 155 2.79 -1.23 12.24
C ARG A 155 1.51 -0.46 11.90
N VAL A 156 1.41 0.78 12.34
CA VAL A 156 0.23 1.64 12.10
C VAL A 156 0.09 1.94 10.61
N LEU A 157 1.11 2.48 9.96
CA LEU A 157 1.03 2.89 8.56
C LEU A 157 0.88 1.68 7.62
N GLY A 158 1.62 0.60 7.89
CA GLY A 158 1.50 -0.64 7.12
C GLY A 158 0.10 -1.24 7.24
N GLY A 159 -0.44 -1.34 8.46
CA GLY A 159 -1.79 -1.83 8.70
C GLY A 159 -2.87 -0.94 8.06
N MET A 160 -2.74 0.38 8.17
CA MET A 160 -3.68 1.34 7.59
C MET A 160 -3.78 1.19 6.06
N LEU A 161 -2.66 1.08 5.34
CA LEU A 161 -2.68 0.91 3.90
C LEU A 161 -3.23 -0.45 3.48
N ILE A 162 -2.82 -1.52 4.14
CA ILE A 162 -3.35 -2.86 3.85
C ILE A 162 -4.86 -2.89 4.05
N HIS A 163 -5.37 -2.40 5.16
CA HIS A 163 -6.82 -2.37 5.40
C HIS A 163 -7.58 -1.51 4.39
N SER A 164 -6.94 -0.48 3.83
CA SER A 164 -7.59 0.45 2.90
C SER A 164 -7.57 -0.04 1.45
N PHE A 165 -6.57 -0.84 1.05
CA PHE A 165 -6.34 -1.20 -0.36
C PHE A 165 -6.26 -2.71 -0.64
N MET A 166 -6.28 -3.58 0.37
CA MET A 166 -6.29 -5.05 0.16
C MET A 166 -7.58 -5.57 -0.47
N TYR A 167 -8.68 -4.83 -0.34
CA TYR A 167 -9.98 -5.17 -0.94
C TYR A 167 -10.46 -4.09 -1.91
N TRP A 168 -9.53 -3.25 -2.38
CA TRP A 168 -9.79 -2.37 -3.49
C TRP A 168 -10.07 -3.20 -4.74
#